data_AF-A0A543ANI8-F1
#
_entry.id   AF-A0A543ANI8-F1
#
_cell.length_a   1.000
_cell.length_b   1.000
_cell.length_c   1.000
_cell.angle_alpha   90.00
_cell.angle_beta   90.00
_cell.angle_gamma   90.00
#
_symmetry.space_group_name_H-M   'P 1'
#
loop_
_entity.id
_entity.type
_entity.pdbx_description
1 polymer ?
#
loop_
_entity_poly.entity_id
_entity_poly.type
_entity_poly.pdbx_seq_one_letter_code
_entity_poly.pdbx_strand_id
1 'polypeptide(L)'
;MTLRHIVNWKLNGETFAARNGQAAKIAEALEALPARIPEIRDLKVYRNELHEGANFDLILIADFDDAEGLAVYADHPEHVPVVEMIKGMISDRVAVDFTV
;
A
#
# COMPACT_ATOMS: atom_id res chain seq x y z
N MET A 1 -20.73 -2.96 -7.77
CA MET A 1 -20.18 -2.34 -6.55
C MET A 1 -18.78 -2.90 -6.40
N THR A 2 -17.81 -2.03 -6.17
CA THR A 2 -16.39 -2.38 -6.08
C THR A 2 -15.96 -2.04 -4.66
N LEU A 3 -15.22 -2.91 -3.97
CA LEU A 3 -14.64 -2.56 -2.67
C LEU A 3 -13.32 -1.84 -2.91
N ARG A 4 -13.17 -0.63 -2.37
CA ARG A 4 -11.92 0.13 -2.40
C ARG A 4 -11.23 0.07 -1.04
N HIS A 5 -9.98 -0.39 -1.05
CA HIS A 5 -9.06 -0.47 0.06
C HIS A 5 -8.01 0.64 -0.07
N ILE A 6 -8.01 1.60 0.86
CA ILE A 6 -7.00 2.66 0.89
C ILE A 6 -6.14 2.50 2.14
N VAL A 7 -4.82 2.49 1.96
CA VAL A 7 -3.86 2.46 3.07
C VAL A 7 -2.90 3.62 2.92
N ASN A 8 -2.63 4.33 4.02
CA ASN A 8 -1.56 5.30 4.09
C ASN A 8 -0.51 4.82 5.08
N TRP A 9 0.76 5.01 4.74
CA TRP A 9 1.89 4.73 5.64
C TRP A 9 2.73 5.97 5.92
N LYS A 10 3.12 6.10 7.20
CA LYS A 10 4.22 6.97 7.60
C LYS A 10 5.48 6.11 7.72
N LEU A 11 6.57 6.56 7.10
CA LEU A 11 7.80 5.79 6.99
C LEU A 11 8.79 6.16 8.10
N ASN A 12 9.68 5.24 8.45
CA ASN A 12 10.58 5.39 9.59
C ASN A 12 11.96 5.97 9.23
N GLY A 13 12.21 6.33 7.98
CA GLY A 13 13.42 7.02 7.56
C GLY A 13 13.60 8.39 8.23
N GLU A 14 14.79 8.66 8.75
CA GLU A 14 15.10 9.91 9.49
C GLU A 14 15.08 11.16 8.60
N THR A 15 15.34 11.01 7.30
CA THR A 15 15.36 12.12 6.33
C THR A 15 14.28 11.94 5.26
N PHE A 16 13.89 13.04 4.61
CA PHE A 16 13.02 12.99 3.44
C PHE A 16 13.50 12.00 2.40
N ALA A 17 14.79 12.08 2.05
CA ALA A 17 15.39 11.23 1.03
C ALA A 17 15.33 9.75 1.42
N ALA A 18 15.55 9.42 2.70
CA ALA A 18 15.43 8.05 3.20
C ALA A 18 13.98 7.54 3.09
N ARG A 19 12.99 8.33 3.53
CA ARG A 19 11.57 7.97 3.40
C ARG A 19 11.15 7.84 1.94
N ASN A 20 11.58 8.74 1.07
CA ASN A 20 11.27 8.66 -0.36
C ASN A 20 11.88 7.41 -1.02
N GLY A 21 13.09 7.01 -0.61
CA GLY A 21 13.70 5.75 -1.05
C GLY A 21 12.94 4.51 -0.58
N GLN A 22 12.50 4.49 0.68
CA GLN A 22 11.62 3.45 1.22
C GLN A 22 10.29 3.41 0.46
N ALA A 23 9.67 4.57 0.23
CA ALA A 23 8.39 4.70 -0.48
C ALA A 23 8.48 4.15 -1.91
N ALA A 24 9.55 4.48 -2.65
CA ALA A 24 9.77 3.96 -3.99
C ALA A 24 9.90 2.42 -4.00
N LYS A 25 10.64 1.85 -3.04
CA LYS A 25 10.79 0.40 -2.91
C LYS A 25 9.48 -0.31 -2.58
N ILE A 26 8.66 0.30 -1.72
CA ILE A 26 7.34 -0.24 -1.37
C ILE A 26 6.40 -0.18 -2.58
N ALA A 27 6.39 0.94 -3.32
CA ALA A 27 5.59 1.10 -4.52
C ALA A 27 5.92 0.01 -5.56
N GLU A 28 7.19 -0.17 -5.89
CA GLU A 28 7.64 -1.20 -6.84
C GLU A 28 7.17 -2.61 -6.43
N ALA A 29 7.28 -2.96 -5.15
CA ALA A 29 6.88 -4.27 -4.66
C ALA A 29 5.36 -4.51 -4.72
N LEU A 30 4.55 -3.50 -4.40
CA LEU A 30 3.09 -3.58 -4.43
C LEU A 30 2.54 -3.55 -5.86
N GLU A 31 3.10 -2.71 -6.73
CA GLU A 31 2.66 -2.56 -8.12
C GLU A 31 2.99 -3.78 -9.00
N ALA A 32 3.84 -4.69 -8.52
CA ALA A 32 4.09 -5.99 -9.15
C ALA A 32 3.01 -7.04 -8.85
N LEU A 33 2.20 -6.85 -7.80
CA LEU A 33 1.20 -7.83 -7.34
C LEU A 33 0.02 -8.07 -8.30
N PRO A 34 -0.51 -7.08 -9.04
CA PRO A 34 -1.62 -7.32 -9.97
C PRO A 34 -1.34 -8.40 -11.02
N ALA A 35 -0.06 -8.60 -11.40
CA ALA A 35 0.32 -9.65 -12.33
C ALA A 35 0.27 -11.07 -11.72
N ARG A 36 0.12 -11.17 -10.39
CA ARG A 36 0.25 -12.41 -9.61
C ARG A 36 -0.98 -12.73 -8.75
N ILE A 37 -1.85 -11.75 -8.50
CA ILE A 37 -3.04 -11.87 -7.65
C ILE A 37 -4.27 -11.44 -8.46
N PRO A 38 -5.03 -12.39 -9.03
CA PRO A 38 -6.17 -12.09 -9.91
C PRO A 38 -7.32 -11.30 -9.27
N GLU A 39 -7.44 -11.33 -7.93
CA GLU A 39 -8.49 -10.62 -7.19
C GLU A 39 -8.28 -9.11 -7.16
N ILE A 40 -7.08 -8.62 -7.48
CA ILE A 40 -6.79 -7.20 -7.61
C ILE A 40 -7.38 -6.68 -8.93
N ARG A 41 -8.39 -5.81 -8.88
CA ARG A 41 -8.94 -5.14 -10.07
C ARG A 41 -8.06 -3.97 -10.54
N ASP A 42 -7.60 -3.18 -9.59
CA ASP A 42 -6.69 -2.05 -9.80
C ASP A 42 -5.86 -1.88 -8.53
N LEU A 43 -4.59 -1.54 -8.67
CA LEU A 43 -3.72 -1.20 -7.55
C LEU A 43 -2.73 -0.14 -8.02
N LYS A 44 -2.71 0.98 -7.31
CA LYS A 44 -1.78 2.08 -7.56
C LYS A 44 -1.18 2.58 -6.26
N VAL A 45 0.10 2.94 -6.32
CA VAL A 45 0.82 3.46 -5.16
C VAL A 45 1.37 4.84 -5.50
N TYR A 46 1.14 5.81 -4.62
CA TYR A 46 1.57 7.18 -4.83
C TYR A 46 2.35 7.70 -3.62
N ARG A 47 3.41 8.44 -3.91
CA ARG A 47 4.23 9.10 -2.90
C ARG A 47 3.67 10.48 -2.62
N ASN A 48 3.79 10.92 -1.38
CA ASN A 48 3.42 12.28 -1.03
C ASN A 48 4.40 13.30 -1.64
N GLU A 49 3.86 14.36 -2.24
CA GLU A 49 4.66 15.39 -2.92
C GLU A 49 4.70 16.73 -2.17
N LEU A 50 3.78 16.95 -1.21
CA LEU A 50 3.58 18.24 -0.53
C LEU A 50 3.46 18.06 0.99
N HIS A 51 3.72 19.12 1.75
CA HIS A 51 3.56 19.14 3.22
C HIS A 51 4.35 18.02 3.93
N GLU A 52 5.64 17.87 3.60
CA GLU A 52 6.53 16.89 4.21
C GLU A 52 6.45 16.93 5.75
N GLY A 53 6.33 15.76 6.38
CA GLY A 53 6.30 15.60 7.84
C GLY A 53 4.91 15.76 8.45
N ALA A 54 4.02 16.54 7.83
CA ALA A 54 2.61 16.65 8.21
C ALA A 54 1.78 15.50 7.60
N ASN A 55 1.91 15.29 6.29
CA ASN A 55 1.24 14.20 5.59
C ASN A 55 1.90 12.84 5.85
N PHE A 56 1.17 11.76 5.53
CA PHE A 56 1.74 10.43 5.39
C PHE A 56 2.61 10.38 4.13
N ASP A 57 3.61 9.50 4.09
CA ASP A 57 4.63 9.51 3.04
C ASP A 57 4.20 8.74 1.78
N LEU A 58 3.27 7.79 1.94
CA LEU A 58 2.85 6.86 0.88
C LEU A 58 1.38 6.49 1.02
N ILE A 59 0.68 6.37 -0.12
CA ILE A 59 -0.69 5.86 -0.21
C ILE A 59 -0.75 4.67 -1.19
N LEU A 60 -1.48 3.61 -0.80
CA LEU A 60 -1.97 2.56 -1.69
C LEU A 60 -3.48 2.76 -1.89
N ILE A 61 -3.91 2.64 -3.14
CA ILE A 61 -5.31 2.59 -3.54
C ILE A 61 -5.49 1.29 -4.31
N ALA A 62 -6.29 0.37 -3.78
CA ALA A 62 -6.58 -0.91 -4.42
C ALA A 62 -8.08 -1.17 -4.48
N ASP A 63 -8.53 -1.71 -5.61
CA ASP A 63 -9.93 -2.06 -5.86
C ASP A 63 -10.09 -3.58 -6.00
N PHE A 64 -11.17 -4.10 -5.42
CA PHE A 64 -11.54 -5.51 -5.38
C PHE A 64 -13.01 -5.70 -5.74
N ASP A 65 -13.40 -6.92 -6.12
CA ASP A 65 -14.80 -7.28 -6.35
C ASP A 65 -15.66 -7.03 -5.11
N ASP A 66 -15.17 -7.45 -3.95
CA ASP A 66 -15.83 -7.42 -2.65
C ASP A 66 -14.82 -7.66 -1.51
N ALA A 67 -15.33 -7.87 -0.28
CA ALA A 67 -14.51 -8.14 0.90
C ALA A 67 -13.81 -9.50 0.86
N GLU A 68 -14.34 -10.48 0.11
CA GLU A 68 -13.72 -11.80 -0.03
C GLU A 68 -12.48 -11.69 -0.94
N GLY A 69 -12.58 -10.94 -2.04
CA GLY A 69 -11.43 -10.62 -2.89
C GLY A 69 -10.30 -9.88 -2.13
N LEU A 70 -10.66 -8.92 -1.26
CA LEU A 70 -9.69 -8.27 -0.38
C LEU A 70 -9.04 -9.25 0.61
N ALA A 71 -9.81 -10.18 1.19
CA ALA A 71 -9.29 -11.17 2.12
C ALA A 71 -8.30 -12.13 1.44
N VAL A 72 -8.62 -12.61 0.23
CA VAL A 72 -7.71 -13.45 -0.57
C VAL A 72 -6.40 -12.72 -0.86
N TYR A 73 -6.47 -11.45 -1.28
CA TYR A 73 -5.28 -10.61 -1.45
C TYR A 73 -4.47 -10.46 -0.17
N ALA A 74 -5.13 -10.18 0.96
CA ALA A 74 -4.47 -9.92 2.24
C ALA A 74 -3.61 -11.12 2.69
N ASP A 75 -4.12 -12.33 2.52
CA ASP A 75 -3.46 -13.59 2.91
C ASP A 75 -2.63 -14.23 1.78
N HIS A 76 -2.58 -13.61 0.60
CA HIS A 76 -1.92 -14.20 -0.56
C HIS A 76 -0.41 -14.39 -0.32
N PRO A 77 0.19 -15.55 -0.70
CA PRO A 77 1.60 -15.84 -0.47
C PRO A 77 2.57 -14.86 -1.15
N GLU A 78 2.11 -14.12 -2.17
CA GLU A 78 2.87 -13.06 -2.81
C GLU A 78 2.76 -11.70 -2.11
N HIS A 79 1.66 -11.46 -1.40
CA HIS A 79 1.44 -10.21 -0.66
C HIS A 79 2.09 -10.25 0.72
N VAL A 80 2.02 -11.38 1.43
CA VAL A 80 2.58 -11.53 2.79
C VAL A 80 4.06 -11.11 2.90
N PRO A 81 4.98 -11.51 2.00
CA PRO A 81 6.37 -11.06 2.06
C PRO A 81 6.52 -9.54 1.88
N VAL A 82 5.67 -8.93 1.05
CA VAL A 82 5.64 -7.47 0.83
C VAL A 82 5.18 -6.77 2.11
N VAL A 83 4.16 -7.29 2.80
CA VAL A 83 3.70 -6.76 4.09
C VAL A 83 4.80 -6.81 5.14
N GLU A 84 5.52 -7.92 5.27
CA GLU A 84 6.62 -8.04 6.23
C GLU A 84 7.76 -7.06 5.93
N MET A 85 8.09 -6.86 4.66
CA MET A 85 9.04 -5.81 4.25
C MET A 85 8.54 -4.42 4.65
N ILE A 86 7.27 -4.09 4.40
CA ILE A 86 6.68 -2.79 4.74
C ILE A 86 6.69 -2.56 6.26
N LYS A 87 6.35 -3.56 7.07
CA LYS A 87 6.37 -3.47 8.55
C LYS A 87 7.72 -3.01 9.10
N GLY A 88 8.83 -3.41 8.47
CA GLY A 88 10.17 -2.96 8.83
C GLY A 88 10.50 -1.51 8.46
N MET A 89 9.68 -0.86 7.63
CA MET A 89 9.92 0.49 7.08
C MET A 89 8.94 1.55 7.58
N ILE A 90 7.90 1.16 8.32
CA ILE A 90 6.82 2.07 8.74
C ILE A 90 6.94 2.46 10.21
N SER A 91 6.45 3.66 10.54
CA SER A 91 6.23 4.14 11.90
C SER A 91 4.74 4.25 12.24
N ASP A 92 3.88 4.41 11.23
CA ASP A 92 2.43 4.49 11.39
C ASP A 92 1.69 3.95 10.15
N ARG A 93 0.45 3.49 10.34
CA ARG A 93 -0.42 2.96 9.29
C ARG A 93 -1.88 3.27 9.60
N VAL A 94 -2.58 3.84 8.63
CA VAL A 94 -4.04 4.02 8.66
C VAL A 94 -4.67 3.45 7.40
N ALA A 95 -5.85 2.86 7.53
CA ALA A 95 -6.57 2.27 6.40
C ALA A 95 -8.07 2.58 6.47
N VAL A 96 -8.72 2.69 5.31
CA VAL A 96 -10.16 2.86 5.16
C VAL A 96 -10.64 2.02 3.99
N ASP A 97 -11.72 1.26 4.24
CA ASP A 97 -12.35 0.37 3.27
C ASP A 97 -13.80 0.81 3.03
N PHE A 98 -14.19 0.96 1.76
CA PHE A 98 -15.54 1.40 1.40
C PHE A 98 -15.94 0.96 -0.01
N THR A 99 -17.24 0.83 -0.24
CA THR A 99 -17.79 0.49 -1.56
C THR A 99 -17.91 1.74 -2.45
N VAL A 100 -17.53 1.61 -3.72
CA VAL A 100 -17.73 2.62 -4.78
C VAL A 100 -18.80 2.20 -5.80
#